data_AF-A0A6B0SLE9-F1
#
_entry.id   AF-A0A6B0SLE9-F1
#
_cell.length_a   1.000
_cell.length_b   1.000
_cell.length_c   1.000
_cell.angle_alpha   90.00
_cell.angle_beta   90.00
_cell.angle_gamma   90.00
#
_symmetry.space_group_name_H-M   'P 1'
#
loop_
_entity.id
_entity.type
_entity.pdbx_description
1 polymer ?
#
loop_
_entity_poly.entity_id
_entity_poly.type
_entity_poly.pdbx_seq_one_letter_code
_entity_poly.pdbx_strand_id
1 'polypeptide(L)'
;MTVRIFHYSDLENVYDSPAKAGRLASVLRNRGDALAAGSGDNTSPGVLSLVTEGRQALDLYDAVQPDVETFGNHDFDYGAAVTAEIVAESPQTWVSTNVTRDGERIDGAVPWTVLEADGARVGFLGVLDDSTPALNPMASDLAVTDPVASTRAASAEL
;
A
#
# COMPACT_ATOMS: atom_id res chain seq x y z
N MET A 1 -15.90 -13.56 -19.20
CA MET A 1 -15.75 -12.59 -18.10
C MET A 1 -14.26 -12.49 -17.82
N THR A 2 -13.74 -11.29 -17.60
CA THR A 2 -12.29 -11.03 -17.60
C THR A 2 -11.95 -10.11 -16.45
N VAL A 3 -11.38 -10.66 -15.38
CA VAL A 3 -10.87 -9.88 -14.25
C VAL A 3 -9.92 -8.80 -14.76
N ARG A 4 -10.18 -7.55 -14.34
CA ARG A 4 -9.34 -6.39 -14.65
C ARG A 4 -8.80 -5.80 -13.35
N ILE A 5 -7.50 -5.60 -13.31
CA ILE A 5 -6.80 -4.94 -12.22
C ILE A 5 -6.12 -3.70 -12.80
N PHE A 6 -6.37 -2.55 -12.18
CA PHE A 6 -5.66 -1.32 -12.41
C PHE A 6 -4.61 -1.16 -11.31
N HIS A 7 -3.34 -1.19 -11.70
CA HIS A 7 -2.22 -1.12 -10.79
C HIS A 7 -1.60 0.29 -10.79
N TYR A 8 -1.19 0.75 -9.63
CA TYR A 8 -0.36 1.95 -9.46
C TYR A 8 0.69 1.70 -8.37
N SER A 9 1.80 2.43 -8.43
CA SER A 9 2.95 2.25 -7.56
C SER A 9 3.80 3.51 -7.63
N ASP A 10 4.66 3.69 -6.63
CA ASP A 10 5.71 4.71 -6.64
C ASP A 10 5.13 6.08 -7.00
N LEU A 11 4.04 6.45 -6.31
CA LEU A 11 3.43 7.76 -6.53
C LEU A 11 4.35 8.88 -6.08
N GLU A 12 5.09 8.67 -4.99
CA GLU A 12 6.16 9.57 -4.55
C GLU A 12 5.77 11.07 -4.67
N ASN A 13 6.48 11.81 -5.53
CA ASN A 13 6.33 13.25 -5.70
C ASN A 13 5.15 13.66 -6.61
N VAL A 14 4.27 12.73 -6.99
CA VAL A 14 3.05 13.04 -7.76
C VAL A 14 2.21 14.10 -7.03
N TYR A 15 2.14 14.04 -5.70
CA TYR A 15 1.37 14.96 -4.87
C TYR A 15 1.92 16.39 -4.87
N ASP A 16 3.20 16.60 -5.20
CA ASP A 16 3.81 17.94 -5.28
C ASP A 16 3.24 18.76 -6.45
N SER A 17 2.51 18.11 -7.36
CA SER A 17 1.79 18.76 -8.45
C SER A 17 0.31 18.42 -8.38
N PRO A 18 -0.55 19.36 -7.93
CA PRO A 18 -1.99 19.15 -7.89
C PRO A 18 -2.58 18.73 -9.25
N ALA A 19 -2.00 19.21 -10.36
CA ALA A 19 -2.40 18.81 -11.70
C ALA A 19 -2.05 17.35 -12.03
N LYS A 20 -0.90 16.82 -11.57
CA LYS A 20 -0.55 15.40 -11.75
C LYS A 20 -1.43 14.52 -10.88
N ALA A 21 -1.55 14.84 -9.59
CA ALA A 21 -2.42 14.12 -8.65
C ALA A 21 -3.87 14.07 -9.15
N GLY A 22 -4.43 15.20 -9.60
CA GLY A 22 -5.78 15.25 -10.14
C GLY A 22 -5.98 14.45 -11.43
N ARG A 23 -4.95 14.39 -12.31
CA ARG A 23 -4.99 13.53 -13.51
C ARG A 23 -4.95 12.06 -13.15
N LEU A 24 -4.08 11.65 -12.22
CA LEU A 24 -4.02 10.28 -11.73
C LEU A 24 -5.36 9.88 -11.12
N ALA A 25 -5.90 10.70 -10.21
CA ALA A 25 -7.20 10.47 -9.60
C ALA A 25 -8.31 10.32 -10.65
N SER A 26 -8.28 11.14 -11.71
CA SER A 26 -9.23 11.03 -12.83
C SER A 26 -9.10 9.69 -13.56
N VAL A 27 -7.88 9.20 -13.81
CA VAL A 27 -7.68 7.90 -14.47
C VAL A 27 -8.17 6.76 -13.58
N LEU A 28 -7.79 6.76 -12.30
CA LEU A 28 -8.18 5.71 -11.34
C LEU A 28 -9.69 5.67 -11.10
N ARG A 29 -10.36 6.83 -11.06
CA ARG A 29 -11.83 6.89 -10.92
C ARG A 29 -12.57 6.41 -12.16
N ASN A 30 -11.97 6.53 -13.34
CA ASN A 30 -12.57 6.10 -14.61
C ASN A 30 -12.15 4.67 -15.01
N ARG A 31 -11.74 3.82 -14.06
CA ARG A 31 -11.29 2.45 -14.30
C ARG A 31 -12.42 1.47 -14.69
N GLY A 32 -13.69 1.87 -14.53
CA GLY A 32 -14.85 0.98 -14.65
C GLY A 32 -14.87 -0.01 -13.49
N ASP A 33 -15.28 -1.26 -13.75
CA ASP A 33 -15.37 -2.32 -12.72
C ASP A 33 -14.01 -2.99 -12.41
N ALA A 34 -12.90 -2.37 -12.78
CA ALA A 34 -11.58 -2.90 -12.48
C ALA A 34 -11.22 -2.65 -11.00
N LEU A 35 -10.64 -3.66 -10.35
CA LEU A 35 -10.06 -3.51 -9.01
C LEU A 35 -8.85 -2.58 -9.09
N ALA A 36 -8.73 -1.62 -8.18
CA ALA A 36 -7.56 -0.76 -8.03
C ALA A 36 -6.63 -1.32 -6.94
N ALA A 37 -5.38 -1.58 -7.31
CA ALA A 37 -4.36 -2.12 -6.41
C ALA A 37 -3.12 -1.23 -6.41
N GLY A 38 -2.79 -0.65 -5.26
CA GLY A 38 -1.51 0.03 -5.05
C GLY A 38 -0.44 -0.94 -4.56
N SER A 39 0.82 -0.75 -5.00
CA SER A 39 1.94 -1.63 -4.62
C SER A 39 3.06 -0.96 -3.84
N GLY A 40 2.74 0.06 -3.06
CA GLY A 40 3.71 0.72 -2.18
C GLY A 40 4.42 1.92 -2.80
N ASP A 41 5.16 2.62 -1.94
CA ASP A 41 5.82 3.91 -2.19
C ASP A 41 4.80 4.98 -2.66
N ASN A 42 3.63 4.90 -2.04
CA ASN A 42 2.47 5.72 -2.39
C ASN A 42 2.26 6.88 -1.41
N THR A 43 2.94 6.89 -0.28
CA THR A 43 2.85 7.95 0.74
C THR A 43 4.08 8.85 0.78
N SER A 44 5.22 8.45 0.21
CA SER A 44 6.51 9.18 0.23
C SER A 44 7.39 8.70 -0.95
N PRO A 45 8.43 9.44 -1.39
CA PRO A 45 8.87 10.78 -0.99
C PRO A 45 8.25 11.92 -1.80
N GLY A 46 8.29 13.13 -1.25
CA GLY A 46 7.84 14.34 -1.93
C GLY A 46 7.93 15.54 -1.00
N VAL A 47 7.93 16.75 -1.55
CA VAL A 47 7.94 17.98 -0.74
C VAL A 47 6.67 18.06 0.12
N LEU A 48 5.52 17.74 -0.45
CA LEU A 48 4.27 17.71 0.30
C LEU A 48 4.31 16.60 1.36
N SER A 49 4.82 15.41 1.00
CA SER A 49 5.05 14.31 1.93
C SER A 49 5.84 14.73 3.16
N LEU A 50 6.93 15.50 2.99
CA LEU A 50 7.73 16.00 4.11
C LEU A 50 6.97 16.94 5.05
N VAL A 51 5.96 17.66 4.54
CA VAL A 51 5.16 18.61 5.32
C VAL A 51 3.98 17.91 6.01
N THR A 52 3.45 16.86 5.39
CA THR A 52 2.24 16.16 5.85
C THR A 52 2.51 14.76 6.40
N GLU A 53 3.77 14.34 6.47
CA GLU A 53 4.21 13.03 6.98
C GLU A 53 3.48 11.88 6.26
N GLY A 54 3.37 11.97 4.94
CA GLY A 54 2.71 10.96 4.09
C GLY A 54 1.18 11.05 4.03
N ARG A 55 0.55 11.83 4.91
CA ARG A 55 -0.92 11.94 5.02
C ARG A 55 -1.60 12.58 3.80
N GLN A 56 -0.85 13.24 2.91
CA GLN A 56 -1.38 13.74 1.64
C GLN A 56 -1.92 12.63 0.73
N ALA A 57 -1.47 11.39 0.92
CA ALA A 57 -2.01 10.24 0.19
C ALA A 57 -3.48 9.96 0.52
N LEU A 58 -3.93 10.29 1.74
CA LEU A 58 -5.32 10.08 2.18
C LEU A 58 -6.32 10.82 1.28
N ASP A 59 -6.00 12.04 0.83
CA ASP A 59 -6.85 12.79 -0.10
C ASP A 59 -7.04 12.06 -1.43
N LEU A 60 -6.00 11.38 -1.93
CA LEU A 60 -6.08 10.57 -3.13
C LEU A 60 -6.89 9.29 -2.86
N TYR A 61 -6.60 8.59 -1.77
CA TYR A 61 -7.31 7.37 -1.38
C TYR A 61 -8.80 7.61 -1.21
N ASP A 62 -9.19 8.68 -0.53
CA ASP A 62 -10.59 9.08 -0.40
C ASP A 62 -11.25 9.37 -1.75
N ALA A 63 -10.52 10.01 -2.67
CA ALA A 63 -11.05 10.36 -3.99
C ALA A 63 -11.20 9.15 -4.92
N VAL A 64 -10.27 8.18 -4.86
CA VAL A 64 -10.20 7.06 -5.82
C VAL A 64 -10.77 5.75 -5.28
N GLN A 65 -10.87 5.62 -3.95
CA GLN A 65 -11.33 4.44 -3.23
C GLN A 65 -10.65 3.17 -3.78
N PRO A 66 -9.34 2.98 -3.55
CA PRO A 66 -8.66 1.77 -4.00
C PRO A 66 -9.20 0.56 -3.27
N ASP A 67 -9.04 -0.62 -3.87
CA ASP A 67 -9.52 -1.86 -3.26
C ASP A 67 -8.48 -2.43 -2.30
N VAL A 68 -7.19 -2.36 -2.69
CA VAL A 68 -6.06 -2.81 -1.86
C VAL A 68 -4.82 -1.93 -2.00
N GLU A 69 -4.00 -1.92 -0.96
CA GLU A 69 -2.64 -1.36 -0.93
C GLU A 69 -1.68 -2.34 -0.24
N THR A 70 -0.40 -2.26 -0.56
CA THR A 70 0.70 -2.85 0.22
C THR A 70 1.75 -1.79 0.50
N PHE A 71 2.65 -2.05 1.44
CA PHE A 71 3.75 -1.16 1.77
C PHE A 71 4.93 -1.31 0.80
N GLY A 72 5.54 -0.19 0.45
CA GLY A 72 6.90 -0.08 -0.05
C GLY A 72 7.84 0.47 1.04
N ASN A 73 9.12 0.64 0.72
CA ASN A 73 10.11 1.08 1.69
C ASN A 73 9.91 2.53 2.13
N HIS A 74 9.39 3.38 1.25
CA HIS A 74 9.13 4.79 1.55
C HIS A 74 7.86 5.01 2.36
N ASP A 75 6.95 4.03 2.41
CA ASP A 75 5.76 4.13 3.26
C ASP A 75 6.07 4.12 4.77
N PHE A 76 7.33 3.84 5.13
CA PHE A 76 7.85 3.90 6.50
C PHE A 76 8.82 5.06 6.74
N ASP A 77 8.96 6.02 5.82
CA ASP A 77 9.86 7.17 5.97
C ASP A 77 9.55 8.04 7.19
N TYR A 78 8.32 7.99 7.70
CA TYR A 78 7.88 8.69 8.92
C TYR A 78 7.69 7.75 10.11
N GLY A 79 8.13 6.50 9.97
CA GLY A 79 8.06 5.45 10.98
C GLY A 79 6.72 4.72 11.02
N ALA A 80 6.76 3.50 11.56
CA ALA A 80 5.63 2.57 11.57
C ALA A 80 4.38 3.09 12.30
N ALA A 81 4.53 3.98 13.28
CA ALA A 81 3.41 4.59 13.98
C ALA A 81 2.58 5.50 13.05
N VAL A 82 3.25 6.36 12.27
CA VAL A 82 2.59 7.22 11.28
C VAL A 82 1.97 6.38 10.17
N THR A 83 2.68 5.35 9.70
CA THR A 83 2.13 4.39 8.73
C THR A 83 0.83 3.74 9.25
N ALA A 84 0.80 3.31 10.52
CA ALA A 84 -0.39 2.71 11.12
C ALA A 84 -1.58 3.69 11.20
N GLU A 85 -1.33 4.97 11.46
CA GLU A 85 -2.37 6.01 11.41
C GLU A 85 -2.94 6.17 10.00
N ILE A 86 -2.08 6.23 8.98
CA ILE A 86 -2.51 6.29 7.57
C ILE A 86 -3.32 5.05 7.19
N VAL A 87 -2.89 3.86 7.62
CA VAL A 87 -3.62 2.60 7.41
C VAL A 87 -5.01 2.66 8.05
N ALA A 88 -5.11 3.14 9.29
CA ALA A 88 -6.38 3.23 10.02
C ALA A 88 -7.37 4.25 9.41
N GLU A 89 -6.86 5.29 8.75
CA GLU A 89 -7.66 6.32 8.07
C GLU A 89 -7.94 6.00 6.60
N SER A 90 -7.33 4.95 6.05
CA SER A 90 -7.46 4.58 4.65
C SER A 90 -8.78 3.83 4.36
N PRO A 91 -9.44 4.08 3.21
CA PRO A 91 -10.63 3.33 2.81
C PRO A 91 -10.34 1.91 2.30
N GLN A 92 -9.13 1.67 1.76
CA GLN A 92 -8.73 0.40 1.18
C GLN A 92 -8.23 -0.62 2.22
N THR A 93 -8.20 -1.91 1.84
CA THR A 93 -7.55 -2.93 2.66
C THR A 93 -6.03 -2.89 2.45
N TRP A 94 -5.27 -2.69 3.52
CA TRP A 94 -3.81 -2.84 3.49
C TRP A 94 -3.41 -4.29 3.71
N VAL A 95 -2.66 -4.86 2.75
CA VAL A 95 -2.16 -6.24 2.81
C VAL A 95 -0.64 -6.28 2.99
N SER A 96 -0.15 -7.08 3.94
CA SER A 96 1.28 -7.36 4.10
C SER A 96 1.51 -8.67 4.86
N THR A 97 2.24 -9.59 4.25
CA THR A 97 2.51 -10.91 4.84
C THR A 97 3.83 -10.97 5.61
N ASN A 98 4.75 -10.04 5.35
CA ASN A 98 6.14 -10.17 5.79
C ASN A 98 6.65 -9.03 6.67
N VAL A 99 5.82 -8.05 7.02
CA VAL A 99 6.20 -6.93 7.90
C VAL A 99 5.58 -7.08 9.28
N THR A 100 6.42 -6.97 10.31
CA THR A 100 6.00 -6.92 11.71
C THR A 100 6.80 -5.90 12.50
N ARG A 101 6.23 -5.41 13.60
CA ARG A 101 6.86 -4.55 14.59
C ARG A 101 6.57 -5.14 15.96
N ASP A 102 7.60 -5.38 16.77
CA ASP A 102 7.48 -6.03 18.08
C ASP A 102 6.74 -7.40 18.04
N GLY A 103 6.83 -8.10 16.91
CA GLY A 103 6.18 -9.40 16.68
C GLY A 103 4.73 -9.32 16.21
N GLU A 104 4.15 -8.12 16.13
CA GLU A 104 2.79 -7.88 15.66
C GLU A 104 2.79 -7.27 14.25
N ARG A 105 1.69 -7.40 13.51
CA ARG A 105 1.53 -6.70 12.22
C ARG A 105 1.38 -5.20 12.44
N ILE A 106 1.60 -4.42 11.38
CA ILE A 106 1.18 -3.02 11.36
C ILE A 106 -0.34 -2.97 11.64
N ASP A 107 -0.76 -2.12 12.58
CA ASP A 107 -2.16 -2.06 12.98
C ASP A 107 -3.06 -1.72 11.78
N GLY A 108 -4.19 -2.41 11.68
CA GLY A 108 -5.11 -2.35 10.53
C GLY A 108 -4.68 -3.13 9.28
N ALA A 109 -3.42 -3.55 9.15
CA ALA A 109 -2.98 -4.38 8.03
C ALA A 109 -3.31 -5.87 8.23
N VAL A 110 -3.75 -6.53 7.16
CA VAL A 110 -4.03 -7.97 7.14
C VAL A 110 -3.00 -8.72 6.30
N PRO A 111 -2.73 -10.01 6.51
CA PRO A 111 -1.77 -10.74 5.67
C PRO A 111 -2.20 -10.79 4.20
N TRP A 112 -3.50 -10.95 3.97
CA TRP A 112 -4.09 -11.06 2.65
C TRP A 112 -5.58 -10.76 2.71
N THR A 113 -6.19 -10.54 1.54
CA THR A 113 -7.64 -10.42 1.37
C THR A 113 -8.09 -11.11 0.08
N VAL A 114 -9.38 -11.38 -0.04
CA VAL A 114 -10.00 -11.95 -1.25
C VAL A 114 -11.13 -11.04 -1.68
N LEU A 115 -11.07 -10.57 -2.94
CA LEU A 115 -12.08 -9.71 -3.54
C LEU A 115 -12.83 -10.45 -4.65
N GLU A 116 -14.10 -10.12 -4.84
CA GLU A 116 -14.90 -10.62 -5.94
C GLU A 116 -14.81 -9.64 -7.12
N ALA A 117 -14.45 -10.12 -8.31
CA ALA A 117 -14.43 -9.33 -9.54
C ALA A 117 -14.91 -10.19 -10.70
N ASP A 118 -15.91 -9.69 -11.45
CA ASP A 118 -16.44 -10.40 -12.62
C ASP A 118 -16.88 -11.86 -12.34
N GLY A 119 -17.38 -12.11 -11.12
CA GLY A 119 -17.79 -13.45 -10.65
C GLY A 119 -16.64 -14.40 -10.32
N ALA A 120 -15.41 -13.88 -10.20
CA ALA A 120 -14.23 -14.60 -9.76
C ALA A 120 -13.71 -14.07 -8.42
N ARG A 121 -13.20 -14.98 -7.58
CA ARG A 121 -12.45 -14.66 -6.36
C ARG A 121 -10.99 -14.39 -6.70
N VAL A 122 -10.49 -13.23 -6.29
CA VAL A 122 -9.12 -12.77 -6.54
C VAL A 122 -8.42 -12.53 -5.22
N GLY A 123 -7.35 -13.28 -4.98
CA GLY A 123 -6.51 -13.14 -3.80
C GLY A 123 -5.49 -12.01 -3.92
N PHE A 124 -5.33 -11.22 -2.86
CA PHE A 124 -4.33 -10.17 -2.74
C PHE A 124 -3.51 -10.37 -1.48
N LEU A 125 -2.20 -10.36 -1.63
CA LEU A 125 -1.23 -10.35 -0.55
C LEU A 125 -0.12 -9.34 -0.91
N GLY A 126 0.50 -8.75 0.09
CA GLY A 126 1.56 -7.75 -0.08
C GLY A 126 2.87 -8.21 0.53
N VAL A 127 3.99 -7.81 -0.05
CA VAL A 127 5.33 -8.05 0.49
C VAL A 127 6.20 -6.81 0.35
N LEU A 128 7.06 -6.61 1.34
CA LEU A 128 8.10 -5.58 1.36
C LEU A 128 9.48 -6.21 1.11
N ASP A 129 10.40 -5.47 0.50
CA ASP A 129 11.80 -5.89 0.39
C ASP A 129 12.42 -6.08 1.80
N ASP A 130 13.01 -7.24 2.07
CA ASP A 130 13.56 -7.59 3.39
C ASP A 130 14.84 -6.82 3.75
N SER A 131 15.44 -6.10 2.80
CA SER A 131 16.50 -5.15 3.04
C SER A 131 16.02 -3.79 3.57
N THR A 132 14.70 -3.52 3.59
CA THR A 132 14.14 -2.23 4.00
C THR A 132 14.64 -1.72 5.36
N PRO A 133 14.70 -2.53 6.44
CA PRO A 133 15.20 -2.04 7.74
C PRO A 133 16.65 -1.56 7.71
N ALA A 134 17.46 -2.05 6.74
CA ALA A 134 18.83 -1.61 6.55
C ALA A 134 18.95 -0.36 5.66
N LEU A 135 17.98 -0.13 4.76
CA LEU A 135 17.98 0.97 3.79
C LEU A 135 17.24 2.21 4.31
N ASN A 136 16.20 2.02 5.13
CA ASN A 136 15.40 3.08 5.71
C ASN A 136 15.60 3.12 7.24
N PRO A 137 16.33 4.11 7.79
CA PRO A 137 16.54 4.23 9.23
C PRO A 137 15.23 4.34 10.04
N MET A 138 14.17 4.88 9.46
CA MET A 138 12.87 5.04 10.12
C MET A 138 12.06 3.74 10.16
N ALA A 139 12.48 2.74 9.38
CA ALA A 139 11.95 1.38 9.37
C ALA A 139 12.86 0.38 10.12
N SER A 140 13.88 0.86 10.84
CA SER A 140 14.88 -0.03 11.46
C SER A 140 14.37 -0.85 12.63
N ASP A 141 13.20 -0.50 13.19
CA ASP A 141 12.50 -1.27 14.23
C ASP A 141 11.55 -2.34 13.64
N LEU A 142 11.43 -2.42 12.32
CA LEU A 142 10.64 -3.44 11.65
C LEU A 142 11.42 -4.75 11.50
N ALA A 143 10.72 -5.87 11.71
CA ALA A 143 11.15 -7.18 11.25
C ALA A 143 10.47 -7.48 9.91
N VAL A 144 11.28 -7.51 8.84
CA VAL A 144 10.83 -7.87 7.49
C VAL A 144 11.41 -9.24 7.13
N THR A 145 10.53 -10.20 6.88
CA THR A 145 10.92 -11.59 6.56
C THR A 145 11.05 -11.80 5.05
N ASP A 146 11.78 -12.85 4.64
CA ASP A 146 12.00 -13.20 3.23
C ASP A 146 10.67 -13.17 2.43
N PRO A 147 10.54 -12.29 1.43
CA PRO A 147 9.28 -12.07 0.74
C PRO A 147 8.82 -13.33 -0.02
N VAL A 148 9.76 -14.16 -0.49
CA VAL A 148 9.43 -15.39 -1.21
C VAL A 148 8.83 -16.45 -0.28
N ALA A 149 9.46 -16.71 0.86
CA ALA A 149 8.97 -17.65 1.86
C ALA A 149 7.62 -17.19 2.43
N SER A 150 7.49 -15.90 2.76
CA SER A 150 6.25 -15.33 3.27
C SER A 150 5.10 -15.44 2.26
N THR A 151 5.35 -15.13 0.98
CA THR A 151 4.37 -15.30 -0.11
C THR A 151 3.89 -16.74 -0.23
N ARG A 152 4.80 -17.72 -0.18
CA ARG A 152 4.46 -19.15 -0.26
C ARG A 152 3.59 -19.60 0.91
N ALA A 153 3.90 -19.15 2.11
CA ALA A 153 3.12 -19.47 3.31
C ALA A 153 1.71 -18.89 3.21
N ALA A 154 1.59 -17.59 2.89
CA ALA A 154 0.30 -16.92 2.76
C ALA A 154 -0.56 -17.53 1.63
N SER A 155 0.04 -17.85 0.49
CA SER A 155 -0.67 -18.45 -0.65
C SER A 155 -1.21 -19.86 -0.36
N ALA A 156 -0.71 -20.56 0.66
CA ALA A 156 -1.22 -21.87 1.05
C ALA A 156 -2.51 -21.78 1.90
N GLU A 157 -2.80 -20.60 2.46
CA GLU A 157 -3.94 -20.33 3.32
C GLU A 157 -5.09 -19.58 2.61
N LEU A 158 -4.81 -19.10 1.39
CA LEU A 158 -5.66 -18.21 0.59
C LEU A 158 -6.48 -19.02 -0.44
#